data_AF-A0A7Z9VEV1-F1
#
_entry.id   AF-A0A7Z9VEV1-F1
#
_cell.length_a   1.000
_cell.length_b   1.000
_cell.length_c   1.000
_cell.angle_alpha   90.00
_cell.angle_beta   90.00
_cell.angle_gamma   90.00
#
_symmetry.space_group_name_H-M   'P 1'
#
loop_
_entity.id
_entity.type
_entity.pdbx_description
1 polymer ?
#
loop_
_entity_poly.entity_id
_entity_poly.type
_entity_poly.pdbx_seq_one_letter_code
_entity_poly.pdbx_strand_id
1 'polypeptide(L)'
;TAFMLVLAAGFAFGLSQITGLGFPALLISFSPGGLAEMTLISLAMDIDTAFVSTHHLVRMLFLVIAVPVFFKVFRNQFSAPVQND
;
A
#
# COMPACT_ATOMS: atom_id res chain seq x y z
N THR A 1 -0.18 -0.54 -2.35
CA THR A 1 0.15 -0.13 -0.98
C THR A 1 -0.90 0.80 -0.41
N ALA A 2 -1.34 1.83 -1.14
CA ALA A 2 -2.42 2.73 -0.71
C ALA A 2 -3.72 2.01 -0.27
N PHE A 3 -4.21 1.04 -1.04
CA PHE A 3 -5.39 0.24 -0.66
C PHE A 3 -5.20 -0.50 0.67
N MET A 4 -4.00 -1.06 0.91
CA MET A 4 -3.68 -1.77 2.15
C MET A 4 -3.50 -0.82 3.33
N LEU A 5 -2.98 0.40 3.12
CA LEU A 5 -2.92 1.44 4.15
C LEU A 5 -4.31 1.92 4.54
N VAL A 6 -5.22 2.09 3.57
CA VAL A 6 -6.62 2.46 3.83
C VAL A 6 -7.34 1.37 4.62
N LEU A 7 -7.14 0.10 4.23
CA LEU A 7 -7.71 -1.04 4.95
C LEU A 7 -7.15 -1.14 6.38
N ALA A 8 -5.83 -0.99 6.54
CA ALA A 8 -5.16 -0.96 7.84
C ALA A 8 -5.67 0.17 8.75
N ALA A 9 -5.84 1.37 8.20
CA ALA A 9 -6.39 2.50 8.92
C ALA A 9 -7.85 2.25 9.36
N GLY A 10 -8.66 1.64 8.49
CA GLY A 10 -10.04 1.25 8.82
C GLY A 10 -10.10 0.24 9.97
N PHE A 11 -9.26 -0.80 9.94
CA PHE A 11 -9.16 -1.79 11.01
C PHE A 11 -8.63 -1.19 12.32
N ALA A 12 -7.58 -0.36 12.26
CA ALA A 12 -7.02 0.31 13.43
C ALA A 12 -8.03 1.25 14.10
N PHE A 13 -8.85 1.96 13.30
CA PHE A 13 -9.93 2.79 13.82
C PHE A 13 -11.02 1.96 14.51
N GLY A 14 -11.47 0.87 13.88
CA GLY A 14 -12.46 -0.02 14.47
C GLY A 14 -12.00 -0.67 15.77
N LEU A 15 -10.75 -1.15 15.82
CA LEU A 15 -10.19 -1.76 17.03
C LEU A 15 -9.92 -0.75 18.15
N SER A 16 -9.55 0.49 17.81
CA SER A 16 -9.37 1.57 18.80
C SER A 16 -10.65 1.79 19.62
N GLN A 17 -11.81 1.76 18.97
CA GLN A 17 -13.11 1.92 19.64
C GLN A 17 -13.49 0.72 20.53
N ILE A 18 -13.06 -0.49 20.17
CA ILE A 18 -13.39 -1.72 20.91
C ILE A 18 -12.42 -1.95 22.08
N THR A 19 -11.14 -1.65 21.88
CA THR A 19 -10.06 -2.04 22.82
C THR A 19 -9.60 -0.89 23.73
N GLY A 20 -9.92 0.36 23.39
CA GLY A 20 -9.42 1.54 24.12
C GLY A 20 -7.92 1.77 23.99
N LEU A 21 -7.21 1.00 23.16
CA LEU A 21 -5.79 1.18 22.87
C LEU A 21 -5.58 2.42 21.98
N GLY A 22 -4.48 3.12 22.21
CA GLY A 22 -4.15 4.34 21.48
C GLY A 22 -4.11 4.10 19.97
N PHE A 23 -4.91 4.87 19.22
CA PHE A 23 -4.98 4.81 17.76
C PHE A 23 -3.60 4.82 17.06
N PRO A 24 -2.60 5.63 17.48
CA PRO A 24 -1.28 5.62 16.83
C PRO A 24 -0.56 4.27 16.94
N ALA A 25 -0.69 3.57 18.06
CA ALA A 25 -0.06 2.27 18.27
C ALA A 25 -0.70 1.21 17.36
N LEU A 26 -2.04 1.17 17.33
CA LEU A 26 -2.79 0.26 16.45
C LEU A 26 -2.52 0.55 14.97
N LEU A 27 -2.45 1.82 14.58
CA LEU A 27 -2.15 2.21 13.21
C LEU A 27 -0.78 1.70 12.76
N ILE A 28 0.25 1.83 13.61
CA ILE A 28 1.60 1.33 13.32
C ILE A 28 1.61 -0.20 13.26
N SER A 29 0.89 -0.89 14.16
CA SER A 29 0.80 -2.36 14.16
C SER A 29 0.05 -2.94 12.95
N PHE A 30 -0.97 -2.24 12.44
CA PHE A 30 -1.72 -2.68 11.27
C PHE A 30 -1.17 -2.15 9.95
N SER A 31 -0.30 -1.14 9.99
CA SER A 31 0.31 -0.60 8.79
C SER A 31 1.03 -1.72 8.04
N PRO A 32 0.79 -1.90 6.73
CA PRO A 32 1.61 -2.80 5.93
C PRO A 32 3.09 -2.43 6.09
N GLY A 33 3.91 -3.43 6.38
CA GLY A 33 5.35 -3.26 6.60
C GLY A 33 6.05 -2.54 5.46
N GLY A 34 6.97 -1.64 5.81
CA GLY A 34 7.83 -0.96 4.85
C GLY A 34 8.97 -1.84 4.34
N LEU A 35 9.75 -1.34 3.38
CA LEU A 35 10.99 -1.98 2.91
C LEU A 35 11.90 -2.39 4.09
N ALA A 36 11.92 -1.59 5.16
CA ALA A 36 12.71 -1.84 6.36
C ALA A 36 12.32 -3.13 7.10
N GLU A 37 11.02 -3.41 7.30
CA GLU A 37 10.59 -4.65 7.95
C GLU A 37 10.90 -5.88 7.09
N MET A 38 10.66 -5.79 5.79
CA MET A 38 10.94 -6.90 4.87
C MET A 38 12.44 -7.20 4.75
N THR A 39 13.28 -6.17 4.85
CA THR A 39 14.74 -6.32 4.93
C THR A 39 15.15 -7.00 6.24
N LEU A 40 14.55 -6.62 7.38
CA LEU A 40 14.82 -7.25 8.67
C LEU A 40 14.36 -8.71 8.71
N ILE A 41 13.19 -9.03 8.16
CA ILE A 41 12.69 -10.41 8.06
C ILE A 41 13.57 -11.24 7.14
N SER A 42 13.98 -10.69 5.99
CA SER A 42 14.92 -11.35 5.06
C SER A 42 16.24 -11.67 5.76
N LEU A 43 16.79 -10.72 6.52
CA LEU A 43 17.99 -10.92 7.31
C LEU A 43 17.79 -12.01 8.38
N ALA A 44 16.65 -12.02 9.06
CA ALA A 44 16.33 -13.03 10.07
C ALA A 44 16.12 -14.43 9.47
N MET A 45 15.70 -14.51 8.21
CA MET A 45 15.52 -15.76 7.48
C MET A 45 16.77 -16.21 6.71
N ASP A 46 17.90 -15.50 6.85
CA ASP A 46 19.12 -15.73 6.08
C ASP A 46 18.90 -15.68 4.56
N ILE A 47 17.92 -14.89 4.13
CA ILE A 47 17.63 -14.60 2.72
C ILE A 47 18.35 -13.32 2.33
N ASP A 48 18.87 -13.29 1.09
CA ASP A 48 19.53 -12.12 0.53
C ASP A 48 18.61 -10.88 0.54
N THR A 49 18.99 -9.92 1.38
CA THR A 49 18.27 -8.67 1.60
C THR A 49 18.27 -7.77 0.38
N ALA A 50 19.33 -7.81 -0.44
CA ALA A 50 19.43 -7.05 -1.68
C ALA A 50 18.49 -7.63 -2.75
N PHE A 51 18.31 -8.95 -2.79
CA PHE A 51 17.34 -9.61 -3.66
C PHE A 51 15.91 -9.18 -3.30
N VAL A 52 15.52 -9.27 -2.03
CA VAL A 52 14.17 -8.89 -1.56
C VAL A 52 13.90 -7.41 -1.79
N SER A 53 14.87 -6.54 -1.46
CA SER A 53 14.75 -5.09 -1.63
C SER A 53 14.64 -4.70 -3.11
N THR A 54 15.45 -5.32 -3.98
CA THR A 54 15.40 -5.08 -5.43
C THR A 54 14.05 -5.49 -6.02
N HIS A 55 13.52 -6.67 -5.66
CA HIS A 55 12.21 -7.11 -6.13
C HIS A 55 11.09 -6.18 -5.68
N HIS A 56 11.15 -5.72 -4.42
CA HIS A 56 10.22 -4.74 -3.91
C HIS A 56 10.31 -3.39 -4.63
N LEU A 57 11.52 -2.93 -4.94
CA LEU A 57 11.77 -1.69 -5.68
C LEU A 57 11.24 -1.78 -7.11
N VAL A 58 11.50 -2.89 -7.81
CA VAL A 58 10.97 -3.15 -9.16
C VAL A 58 9.45 -3.10 -9.17
N ARG A 59 8.79 -3.72 -8.18
CA ARG A 59 7.33 -3.66 -8.03
C ARG A 59 6.84 -2.22 -7.81
N MET A 60 7.50 -1.43 -6.98
CA MET A 60 7.12 -0.02 -6.76
C MET A 60 7.28 0.81 -8.04
N LEU A 61 8.41 0.68 -8.73
CA LEU A 61 8.68 1.38 -9.99
C LEU A 61 7.65 1.00 -11.05
N PHE A 62 7.35 -0.30 -11.17
CA PHE A 62 6.34 -0.79 -12.08
C PHE A 62 4.97 -0.18 -11.76
N LEU A 63 4.55 -0.11 -10.50
CA LEU A 63 3.27 0.53 -10.14
C LEU A 63 3.25 2.04 -10.44
N VAL A 64 4.33 2.76 -10.16
CA VAL A 64 4.41 4.21 -10.44
C VAL A 64 4.24 4.49 -11.93
N ILE A 65 4.75 3.62 -12.79
CA ILE A 65 4.63 3.76 -14.25
C ILE A 65 3.30 3.18 -14.76
N ALA A 66 2.92 2.00 -14.30
CA ALA A 66 1.76 1.26 -14.79
C ALA A 66 0.44 1.90 -14.37
N VAL A 67 0.31 2.38 -13.13
CA VAL A 67 -0.95 3.00 -12.64
C VAL A 67 -1.41 4.19 -13.50
N PRO A 68 -0.58 5.21 -13.81
CA PRO A 68 -1.03 6.33 -14.66
C PRO A 68 -1.30 5.90 -16.10
N VAL A 69 -0.56 4.92 -16.63
CA VAL A 69 -0.81 4.35 -17.97
C VAL A 69 -2.17 3.63 -17.99
N PHE A 70 -2.42 2.79 -16.99
CA PHE A 70 -3.69 2.08 -16.83
C PHE A 70 -4.84 3.07 -16.68
N PHE A 71 -4.68 4.11 -15.85
CA PHE A 71 -5.69 5.15 -15.66
C PHE A 71 -5.94 5.95 -16.94
N LYS A 72 -4.91 6.26 -17.73
CA LYS A 72 -5.04 6.96 -19.02
C LYS A 72 -5.79 6.11 -20.04
N VAL A 73 -5.53 4.80 -20.09
CA VAL A 73 -6.20 3.87 -21.01
C VAL A 73 -7.65 3.59 -20.59
N PHE A 74 -7.92 3.39 -19.30
CA PHE A 74 -9.26 3.13 -18.78
C PHE A 74 -10.16 4.38 -18.75
N ARG A 75 -9.59 5.59 -18.63
CA ARG A 75 -10.36 6.85 -18.68
C ARG A 75 -11.16 7.03 -19.97
N ASN A 76 -10.74 6.40 -21.07
CA ASN A 76 -11.49 6.44 -22.33
C ASN A 76 -12.84 5.67 -22.29
N GLN A 77 -13.11 4.89 -21.23
CA GLN A 77 -14.41 4.22 -21.04
C GLN A 77 -15.33 4.94 -20.03
N PHE A 78 -14.83 5.98 -19.34
CA PHE A 78 -15.60 6.77 -18.36
C PHE A 78 -15.72 8.25 -18.77
N SER A 79 -15.67 8.54 -20.07
CA SER A 79 -16.25 9.77 -20.61
C SER A 79 -17.77 9.65 -20.50
N ALA A 80 -18.32 9.96 -19.33
CA ALA A 80 -19.69 10.41 -19.26
C ALA A 80 -19.81 11.65 -20.17
N PRO A 81 -20.81 11.71 -21.08
CA PRO A 81 -21.04 12.90 -21.86
C PRO A 81 -21.46 14.00 -20.89
N VAL A 82 -20.59 14.99 -20.67
CA VAL A 82 -21.04 16.26 -20.10
C VAL A 82 -21.83 16.93 -21.20
N GLN A 83 -23.14 16.70 -21.15
CA GLN A 83 -24.18 17.41 -21.89
C GLN A 83 -23.94 18.91 -21.68
N ASN A 84 -23.61 19.62 -22.76
CA ASN A 84 -23.65 21.06 -22.80
C ASN A 84 -25.12 21.50 -22.71
N ASP A 85 -25.43 22.40 -21.79
CA ASP A 85 -26.46 23.44 -21.89
C ASP A 85 -26.02 24.64 -21.05
#